data_AF-A0A0B2Q5X5-F1
#
_entry.id   AF-A0A0B2Q5X5-F1
#
_cell.length_a   1.000
_cell.length_b   1.000
_cell.length_c   1.000
_cell.angle_alpha   90.00
_cell.angle_beta   90.00
_cell.angle_gamma   90.00
#
_symmetry.space_group_name_H-M   'P 1'
#
loop_
_entity.id
_entity.type
_entity.pdbx_description
1 polymer ?
#
loop_
_entity_poly.entity_id
_entity_poly.type
_entity_poly.pdbx_seq_one_letter_code
_entity_poly.pdbx_strand_id
1 'polypeptide(L)'
;MASLMLNGAHQNPNLISGIAPNGLNFHSKCLFQKGVLSHGNKLRVVRKNFTPKGSMSASSSSSSRPGSQPRFIQHKKEAFWFYRFLSIVYDHIINPGHWTEDMRDEALEPADLYNRNLRVVDVGGGTGFTTLGIVKHVDAKNVTILDQSPHQLAKAKQKEPLKECKIVEGDAEDLPFPTDYADRYVSAGSIEYWPDPQRGITEAYRVLRIGGLACVIGPVHPTFWLSRFFADVWMLFPKEEEYIEWFKKAGFKDVKLKRIGPKWYRGVRRHGLIMGCSVTGVKPLSGDSPLQLGPKVEDVKKPVNPFVFLYRFILGTIASTYFVLVPIYMWIKDKIVPRGMPI
;
A
#
# COMPACT_ATOMS: atom_id res chain seq x y z
N MET A 1 -37.00 -49.46 28.82
CA MET A 1 -36.64 -50.89 28.90
C MET A 1 -35.13 -50.97 29.17
N ALA A 2 -34.65 -52.04 29.83
CA ALA A 2 -33.25 -52.27 30.27
C ALA A 2 -32.20 -52.13 29.12
N SER A 3 -30.96 -51.63 29.33
CA SER A 3 -29.84 -52.06 30.22
C SER A 3 -29.24 -53.41 29.78
N LEU A 4 -27.92 -53.56 29.55
CA LEU A 4 -26.82 -53.67 30.54
C LEU A 4 -25.42 -53.35 29.90
N MET A 5 -24.51 -52.60 30.55
CA MET A 5 -23.24 -53.03 31.28
C MET A 5 -22.03 -53.41 30.37
N LEU A 6 -20.72 -53.19 30.68
CA LEU A 6 -19.95 -52.57 31.79
C LEU A 6 -18.47 -52.26 31.37
N ASN A 7 -17.82 -51.28 32.03
CA ASN A 7 -16.38 -51.08 32.37
C ASN A 7 -15.23 -51.29 31.34
N GLY A 8 -14.10 -50.55 31.39
CA GLY A 8 -13.71 -49.38 32.21
C GLY A 8 -12.18 -49.15 32.31
N ALA A 9 -11.74 -47.91 32.63
CA ALA A 9 -10.42 -47.48 33.20
C ALA A 9 -9.09 -47.88 32.48
N HIS A 10 -7.92 -47.22 32.62
CA HIS A 10 -7.44 -46.08 33.43
C HIS A 10 -6.14 -45.47 32.82
N GLN A 11 -5.85 -44.20 33.16
CA GLN A 11 -4.51 -43.59 33.34
C GLN A 11 -3.56 -43.26 32.15
N ASN A 12 -2.86 -42.13 32.35
CA ASN A 12 -1.76 -41.53 31.58
C ASN A 12 -0.63 -41.26 32.61
N PRO A 13 0.68 -41.39 32.28
CA PRO A 13 1.56 -40.23 32.52
C PRO A 13 2.86 -40.10 31.66
N ASN A 14 3.30 -38.83 31.52
CA ASN A 14 4.67 -38.28 31.56
C ASN A 14 5.81 -38.72 30.60
N LEU A 15 6.26 -37.74 29.80
CA LEU A 15 7.61 -37.12 29.79
C LEU A 15 8.86 -37.92 30.25
N ILE A 16 9.91 -37.96 29.41
CA ILE A 16 11.30 -37.46 29.69
C ILE A 16 12.25 -37.62 28.47
N SER A 17 13.38 -36.89 28.48
CA SER A 17 14.40 -36.63 27.46
C SER A 17 15.20 -37.82 26.85
N GLY A 18 15.74 -37.59 25.63
CA GLY A 18 16.93 -38.26 25.06
C GLY A 18 17.64 -37.34 24.05
N ILE A 19 18.81 -36.77 24.36
CA ILE A 19 20.18 -37.22 23.96
C ILE A 19 20.48 -37.04 22.46
N ALA A 20 21.46 -36.20 22.15
CA ALA A 20 22.06 -36.04 20.82
C ALA A 20 23.41 -36.81 20.73
N PRO A 21 23.77 -37.39 19.57
CA PRO A 21 25.06 -38.05 19.37
C PRO A 21 26.17 -37.09 18.89
N ASN A 22 27.40 -37.40 19.28
CA ASN A 22 28.62 -36.65 18.95
C ASN A 22 29.25 -37.04 17.61
N GLY A 23 30.05 -36.11 17.05
CA GLY A 23 31.42 -36.45 16.64
C GLY A 23 31.82 -36.17 15.19
N LEU A 24 32.80 -35.27 15.00
CA LEU A 24 34.16 -35.67 14.60
C LEU A 24 35.14 -34.47 14.65
N ASN A 25 36.38 -34.74 15.10
CA ASN A 25 37.46 -33.77 15.31
C ASN A 25 38.22 -33.43 14.02
N PHE A 26 38.91 -32.28 13.98
CA PHE A 26 40.34 -32.23 13.63
C PHE A 26 41.02 -31.01 14.27
N HIS A 27 42.30 -31.15 14.65
CA HIS A 27 43.03 -30.18 15.47
C HIS A 27 44.50 -30.02 15.03
N SER A 28 45.12 -28.89 15.41
CA SER A 28 46.54 -28.55 15.25
C SER A 28 46.97 -28.07 13.85
N LYS A 29 48.01 -27.22 13.68
CA LYS A 29 49.16 -26.93 14.57
C LYS A 29 49.62 -25.46 14.45
N CYS A 30 50.28 -24.95 15.49
CA CYS A 30 50.93 -23.64 15.54
C CYS A 30 52.44 -23.77 15.30
N LEU A 31 53.10 -22.78 14.67
CA LEU A 31 54.56 -22.66 14.57
C LEU A 31 55.00 -21.18 14.57
N PHE A 32 56.16 -20.91 15.19
CA PHE A 32 56.68 -19.58 15.51
C PHE A 32 58.22 -19.62 15.42
N GLN A 33 58.88 -18.65 14.74
CA GLN A 33 60.09 -17.91 15.18
C GLN A 33 61.00 -17.37 14.05
N LYS A 34 61.51 -16.12 14.28
CA LYS A 34 62.76 -15.49 13.75
C LYS A 34 62.83 -15.30 12.22
N GLY A 35 63.46 -14.28 11.61
CA GLY A 35 64.42 -13.25 12.04
C GLY A 35 65.59 -13.21 11.02
N VAL A 36 66.29 -12.13 10.70
CA VAL A 36 66.34 -10.72 11.17
C VAL A 36 67.02 -9.89 10.06
N LEU A 37 66.65 -8.61 9.77
CA LEU A 37 67.59 -7.52 9.37
C LEU A 37 66.94 -6.13 9.18
N SER A 38 67.78 -5.09 9.27
CA SER A 38 67.43 -3.67 9.42
C SER A 38 67.83 -2.84 8.19
N HIS A 39 67.05 -1.81 7.84
CA HIS A 39 67.59 -0.47 7.56
C HIS A 39 66.53 0.58 7.94
N GLY A 40 66.94 1.63 8.64
CA GLY A 40 66.03 2.62 9.21
C GLY A 40 66.05 3.96 8.47
N ASN A 41 65.00 4.74 8.66
CA ASN A 41 65.13 6.19 8.70
C ASN A 41 64.22 6.76 9.79
N LYS A 42 64.80 7.62 10.65
CA LYS A 42 64.07 8.30 11.73
C LYS A 42 63.23 9.42 11.11
N LEU A 43 62.04 9.69 11.66
CA LEU A 43 61.64 11.06 12.06
C LEU A 43 60.36 11.10 12.93
N ARG A 44 60.56 11.59 14.16
CA ARG A 44 59.63 12.36 15.00
C ARG A 44 58.21 11.80 15.27
N VAL A 45 58.09 11.04 16.36
CA VAL A 45 56.81 10.82 17.06
C VAL A 45 56.34 12.11 17.74
N VAL A 46 55.11 12.52 17.48
CA VAL A 46 54.37 13.49 18.32
C VAL A 46 53.19 12.77 18.96
N ARG A 47 53.23 12.58 20.28
CA ARG A 47 52.07 12.09 21.04
C ARG A 47 50.96 13.14 21.01
N LYS A 48 49.76 12.75 20.59
CA LYS A 48 48.50 13.37 21.03
C LYS A 48 47.61 12.28 21.61
N ASN A 49 47.04 12.55 22.78
CA ASN A 49 46.31 11.57 23.57
C ASN A 49 44.96 11.23 22.92
N PHE A 50 44.62 9.95 22.88
CA PHE A 50 43.27 9.50 22.55
C PHE A 50 42.33 9.73 23.75
N THR A 51 41.22 10.42 23.50
CA THR A 51 40.01 10.34 24.34
C THR A 51 38.88 9.77 23.48
N PRO A 52 38.16 8.72 23.92
CA PRO A 52 37.08 8.15 23.13
C PRO A 52 35.86 9.05 23.19
N LYS A 53 35.50 9.70 22.07
CA LYS A 53 34.16 10.28 21.90
C LYS A 53 33.18 9.19 21.50
N GLY A 54 32.06 9.13 22.21
CA GLY A 54 31.08 8.05 22.11
C GLY A 54 30.43 7.91 20.73
N SER A 55 29.98 6.69 20.44
CA SER A 55 29.20 6.36 19.26
C SER A 55 27.86 7.10 19.26
N MET A 56 27.74 8.13 18.42
CA MET A 56 26.42 8.62 18.03
C MET A 56 25.85 7.68 16.97
N SER A 57 24.70 7.10 17.26
CA SER A 57 23.92 6.32 16.30
C SER A 57 23.56 7.19 15.11
N ALA A 58 23.94 6.76 13.91
CA ALA A 58 23.48 7.39 12.68
C ALA A 58 21.98 7.11 12.51
N SER A 59 21.14 8.02 13.00
CA SER A 59 19.71 8.00 12.72
C SER A 59 19.49 8.19 11.23
N SER A 60 19.10 7.11 10.54
CA SER A 60 18.73 7.14 9.13
C SER A 60 17.45 7.96 8.96
N SER A 61 17.60 9.26 8.70
CA SER A 61 16.50 10.15 8.35
C SER A 61 15.89 9.70 7.03
N SER A 62 14.72 9.05 7.12
CA SER A 62 13.87 8.81 5.97
C SER A 62 13.47 10.15 5.36
N SER A 63 14.16 10.56 4.30
CA SER A 63 13.77 11.74 3.53
C SER A 63 12.56 11.37 2.68
N SER A 64 11.38 11.73 3.18
CA SER A 64 10.15 11.80 2.39
C SER A 64 10.46 12.55 1.08
N ARG A 65 10.02 12.01 -0.07
CA ARG A 65 10.33 12.62 -1.37
C ARG A 65 9.85 14.08 -1.40
N PRO A 66 10.61 15.01 -2.00
CA PRO A 66 10.12 16.37 -2.20
C PRO A 66 8.83 16.35 -3.01
N GLY A 67 7.77 16.98 -2.50
CA GLY A 67 6.48 17.10 -3.21
C GLY A 67 6.54 17.88 -4.53
N SER A 68 7.72 18.38 -4.90
CA SER A 68 8.01 19.27 -6.03
C SER A 68 8.43 18.55 -7.33
N GLN A 69 8.38 17.21 -7.41
CA GLN A 69 8.56 16.48 -8.67
C GLN A 69 7.32 16.70 -9.59
N PRO A 70 7.48 17.27 -10.80
CA PRO A 70 6.35 17.62 -11.66
C PRO A 70 5.73 16.38 -12.33
N ARG A 71 4.61 15.89 -11.79
CA ARG A 71 3.81 14.77 -12.34
C ARG A 71 2.84 15.23 -13.44
N PHE A 72 2.30 14.31 -14.26
CA PHE A 72 1.19 14.64 -15.17
C PHE A 72 -0.06 15.00 -14.38
N ILE A 73 -0.50 14.18 -13.43
CA ILE A 73 -1.63 14.50 -12.55
C ILE A 73 -1.09 15.11 -11.23
N GLN A 74 -1.37 16.40 -11.02
CA GLN A 74 -1.01 17.12 -9.78
C GLN A 74 -2.24 17.68 -9.05
N HIS A 75 -3.35 17.89 -9.77
CA HIS A 75 -4.54 18.56 -9.25
C HIS A 75 -5.84 17.82 -9.58
N LYS A 76 -6.85 17.93 -8.72
CA LYS A 76 -8.16 17.27 -8.89
C LYS A 76 -8.86 17.62 -10.20
N LYS A 77 -8.69 18.85 -10.71
CA LYS A 77 -9.21 19.25 -12.03
C LYS A 77 -8.53 18.50 -13.19
N GLU A 78 -7.25 18.16 -13.09
CA GLU A 78 -6.54 17.36 -14.10
C GLU A 78 -6.99 15.90 -14.04
N ALA A 79 -7.11 15.35 -12.82
CA ALA A 79 -7.69 14.04 -12.57
C ALA A 79 -9.14 13.93 -13.09
N PHE A 80 -9.96 14.98 -12.95
CA PHE A 80 -11.34 15.01 -13.47
C PHE A 80 -11.40 14.83 -14.98
N TRP A 81 -10.55 15.51 -15.76
CA TRP A 81 -10.52 15.31 -17.22
C TRP A 81 -9.99 13.92 -17.60
N PHE A 82 -9.01 13.39 -16.86
CA PHE A 82 -8.58 12.00 -16.98
C PHE A 82 -9.74 11.02 -16.73
N TYR A 83 -10.49 11.17 -15.64
CA TYR A 83 -11.65 10.33 -15.32
C TYR A 83 -12.85 10.52 -16.23
N ARG A 84 -13.03 11.68 -16.86
CA ARG A 84 -14.16 11.93 -17.76
C ARG A 84 -14.02 11.19 -19.09
N PHE A 85 -12.80 10.98 -19.57
CA PHE A 85 -12.52 10.38 -20.87
C PHE A 85 -11.79 9.03 -20.77
N LEU A 86 -10.74 8.92 -19.96
CA LEU A 86 -9.95 7.70 -19.85
C LEU A 86 -10.62 6.62 -18.99
N SER A 87 -11.43 6.96 -17.98
CA SER A 87 -12.08 5.93 -17.14
C SER A 87 -13.04 5.03 -17.92
N ILE A 88 -13.67 5.53 -18.99
CA ILE A 88 -14.57 4.73 -19.85
C ILE A 88 -13.80 3.56 -20.49
N VAL A 89 -12.60 3.85 -21.00
CA VAL A 89 -11.66 2.87 -21.56
C VAL A 89 -11.06 2.00 -20.45
N TYR A 90 -10.68 2.61 -19.33
CA TYR A 90 -10.05 1.92 -18.21
C TYR A 90 -10.97 0.85 -17.59
N ASP A 91 -12.24 1.19 -17.33
CA ASP A 91 -13.26 0.29 -16.77
C ASP A 91 -13.50 -0.95 -17.64
N HIS A 92 -13.52 -0.80 -18.97
CA HIS A 92 -13.95 -1.85 -19.91
C HIS A 92 -12.80 -2.61 -20.58
N ILE A 93 -11.60 -2.03 -20.69
CA ILE A 93 -10.48 -2.60 -21.45
C ILE A 93 -9.28 -2.90 -20.54
N ILE A 94 -8.99 -2.06 -19.54
CA ILE A 94 -7.77 -2.17 -18.72
C ILE A 94 -8.05 -2.99 -17.44
N ASN A 95 -9.09 -2.63 -16.68
CA ASN A 95 -9.46 -3.30 -15.43
C ASN A 95 -9.61 -4.84 -15.55
N PRO A 96 -10.27 -5.41 -16.58
CA PRO A 96 -10.42 -6.86 -16.70
C PRO A 96 -9.11 -7.66 -16.76
N GLY A 97 -7.98 -7.02 -17.12
CA GLY A 97 -6.65 -7.63 -17.08
C GLY A 97 -5.73 -7.16 -15.94
N HIS A 98 -5.98 -5.98 -15.37
CA HIS A 98 -5.06 -5.30 -14.44
C HIS A 98 -5.56 -5.26 -12.99
N TRP A 99 -6.87 -5.17 -12.77
CA TRP A 99 -7.51 -5.08 -11.45
C TRP A 99 -8.73 -6.00 -11.42
N THR A 100 -8.45 -7.29 -11.26
CA THR A 100 -9.43 -8.37 -11.37
C THR A 100 -10.25 -8.54 -10.09
N GLU A 101 -11.39 -9.22 -10.17
CA GLU A 101 -12.25 -9.47 -9.01
C GLU A 101 -11.55 -10.23 -7.87
N ASP A 102 -10.67 -11.16 -8.20
CA ASP A 102 -9.91 -11.90 -7.21
C ASP A 102 -8.78 -11.06 -6.59
N MET A 103 -8.18 -10.14 -7.34
CA MET A 103 -7.21 -9.18 -6.81
C MET A 103 -7.88 -8.14 -5.90
N ARG A 104 -9.10 -7.69 -6.24
CA ARG A 104 -9.96 -6.88 -5.35
C ARG A 104 -10.26 -7.63 -4.05
N ASP A 105 -10.77 -8.85 -4.14
CA ASP A 105 -11.17 -9.63 -2.98
C ASP A 105 -9.95 -9.95 -2.09
N GLU A 106 -8.77 -10.24 -2.68
CA GLU A 106 -7.50 -10.41 -1.96
C GLU A 106 -7.03 -9.11 -1.27
N ALA A 107 -7.22 -7.95 -1.90
CA ALA A 107 -6.85 -6.65 -1.36
C ALA A 107 -7.78 -6.16 -0.24
N LEU A 108 -9.03 -6.63 -0.24
CA LEU A 108 -10.03 -6.36 0.80
C LEU A 108 -9.92 -7.30 2.02
N GLU A 109 -9.25 -8.45 1.92
CA GLU A 109 -9.04 -9.36 3.07
C GLU A 109 -8.51 -8.63 4.33
N PRO A 110 -7.47 -7.77 4.26
CA PRO A 110 -6.98 -7.04 5.44
C PRO A 110 -7.96 -6.00 5.99
N ALA A 111 -9.02 -5.64 5.26
CA ALA A 111 -10.04 -4.69 5.70
C ALA A 111 -10.99 -5.28 6.75
N ASP A 112 -10.93 -6.58 7.03
CA ASP A 112 -11.66 -7.24 8.12
C ASP A 112 -13.17 -6.91 8.12
N LEU A 113 -13.82 -7.26 7.02
CA LEU A 113 -15.21 -6.91 6.69
C LEU A 113 -16.24 -7.96 7.17
N TYR A 114 -15.86 -8.92 8.01
CA TYR A 114 -16.61 -10.15 8.31
C TYR A 114 -17.88 -9.98 9.19
N ASN A 115 -18.48 -8.78 9.23
CA ASN A 115 -19.70 -8.51 9.98
C ASN A 115 -20.67 -7.62 9.19
N ARG A 116 -21.88 -8.14 8.94
CA ARG A 116 -22.93 -7.51 8.14
C ARG A 116 -23.35 -6.11 8.61
N ASN A 117 -23.16 -5.83 9.90
CA ASN A 117 -23.58 -4.61 10.57
C ASN A 117 -22.51 -3.50 10.63
N LEU A 118 -21.31 -3.72 10.07
CA LEU A 118 -20.26 -2.70 10.02
C LEU A 118 -20.72 -1.48 9.20
N ARG A 119 -20.52 -0.27 9.72
CA ARG A 119 -20.64 0.94 8.90
C ARG A 119 -19.35 1.17 8.13
N VAL A 120 -19.43 1.09 6.81
CA VAL A 120 -18.25 1.21 5.91
C VAL A 120 -18.36 2.48 5.08
N VAL A 121 -17.27 3.24 4.97
CA VAL A 121 -17.11 4.30 3.97
C VAL A 121 -16.09 3.84 2.91
N ASP A 122 -16.51 3.83 1.64
CA ASP A 122 -15.68 3.52 0.47
C ASP A 122 -15.34 4.84 -0.24
N VAL A 123 -14.16 5.37 0.02
CA VAL A 123 -13.72 6.72 -0.35
C VAL A 123 -12.87 6.70 -1.61
N GLY A 124 -13.28 7.46 -2.61
CA GLY A 124 -12.82 7.28 -3.99
C GLY A 124 -13.43 6.04 -4.63
N GLY A 125 -14.64 5.63 -4.22
CA GLY A 125 -15.26 4.39 -4.68
C GLY A 125 -15.66 4.38 -6.15
N GLY A 126 -15.63 5.53 -6.83
CA GLY A 126 -15.79 5.66 -8.28
C GLY A 126 -17.04 4.98 -8.83
N THR A 127 -16.86 4.05 -9.78
CA THR A 127 -17.96 3.26 -10.36
C THR A 127 -18.46 2.13 -9.45
N GLY A 128 -17.92 2.00 -8.23
CA GLY A 128 -18.32 1.02 -7.23
C GLY A 128 -17.69 -0.36 -7.38
N PHE A 129 -16.56 -0.50 -8.11
CA PHE A 129 -15.91 -1.81 -8.30
C PHE A 129 -15.43 -2.44 -6.98
N THR A 130 -14.81 -1.63 -6.13
CA THR A 130 -14.39 -2.03 -4.77
C THR A 130 -15.60 -2.30 -3.88
N THR A 131 -16.61 -1.44 -3.96
CA THR A 131 -17.87 -1.59 -3.22
C THR A 131 -18.57 -2.92 -3.49
N LEU A 132 -18.52 -3.43 -4.74
CA LEU A 132 -19.04 -4.76 -5.09
C LEU A 132 -18.37 -5.90 -4.31
N GLY A 133 -17.12 -5.74 -3.86
CA GLY A 133 -16.45 -6.65 -2.93
C GLY A 133 -16.92 -6.46 -1.48
N ILE A 134 -17.08 -5.20 -1.05
CA ILE A 134 -17.54 -4.85 0.31
C ILE A 134 -18.93 -5.43 0.60
N VAL A 135 -19.89 -5.26 -0.32
CA VAL A 135 -21.29 -5.71 -0.12
C VAL A 135 -21.48 -7.24 -0.12
N LYS A 136 -20.44 -8.01 -0.46
CA LYS A 136 -20.44 -9.47 -0.23
C LYS A 136 -20.48 -9.80 1.27
N HIS A 137 -19.83 -8.97 2.09
CA HIS A 137 -19.61 -9.22 3.52
C HIS A 137 -20.39 -8.26 4.44
N VAL A 138 -20.79 -7.09 3.93
CA VAL A 138 -21.53 -6.05 4.67
C VAL A 138 -22.89 -5.81 4.01
N ASP A 139 -23.95 -5.53 4.79
CA ASP A 139 -25.25 -5.11 4.21
C ASP A 139 -25.07 -3.79 3.44
N ALA A 140 -25.53 -3.73 2.18
CA ALA A 140 -25.36 -2.56 1.31
C ALA A 140 -25.87 -1.24 1.92
N LYS A 141 -26.99 -1.27 2.65
CA LYS A 141 -27.54 -0.13 3.42
C LYS A 141 -26.57 0.50 4.45
N ASN A 142 -25.56 -0.26 4.90
CA ASN A 142 -24.54 0.20 5.86
C ASN A 142 -23.28 0.75 5.18
N VAL A 143 -23.20 0.67 3.84
CA VAL A 143 -22.05 1.12 3.03
C VAL A 143 -22.36 2.49 2.42
N THR A 144 -21.40 3.42 2.55
CA THR A 144 -21.44 4.72 1.87
C THR A 144 -20.31 4.79 0.85
N ILE A 145 -20.65 4.98 -0.42
CA ILE A 145 -19.69 5.29 -1.49
C ILE A 145 -19.53 6.82 -1.55
N LEU A 146 -18.28 7.29 -1.50
CA LEU A 146 -17.94 8.70 -1.68
C LEU A 146 -16.96 8.86 -2.84
N ASP A 147 -17.23 9.80 -3.75
CA ASP A 147 -16.33 10.18 -4.84
C ASP A 147 -16.55 11.64 -5.26
N GLN A 148 -15.55 12.27 -5.86
CA GLN A 148 -15.64 13.62 -6.44
C GLN A 148 -16.26 13.63 -7.86
N SER A 149 -16.50 12.46 -8.45
CA SER A 149 -16.86 12.29 -9.86
C SER A 149 -18.34 11.90 -10.01
N PRO A 150 -19.28 12.86 -10.21
CA PRO A 150 -20.70 12.55 -10.31
C PRO A 150 -21.04 11.57 -11.45
N HIS A 151 -20.26 11.56 -12.55
CA HIS A 151 -20.44 10.61 -13.64
C HIS A 151 -20.04 9.17 -13.29
N GLN A 152 -19.10 8.97 -12.36
CA GLN A 152 -18.77 7.64 -11.85
C GLN A 152 -19.81 7.16 -10.84
N LEU A 153 -20.24 8.03 -9.93
CA LEU A 153 -21.32 7.76 -8.97
C LEU A 153 -22.64 7.40 -9.67
N ALA A 154 -22.93 8.01 -10.83
CA ALA A 154 -24.06 7.63 -11.67
C ALA A 154 -23.98 6.19 -12.20
N LYS A 155 -22.78 5.70 -12.58
CA LYS A 155 -22.56 4.29 -12.94
C LYS A 155 -22.70 3.36 -11.73
N ALA A 156 -22.25 3.78 -10.53
CA ALA A 156 -22.40 3.00 -9.31
C ALA A 156 -23.90 2.79 -8.96
N LYS A 157 -24.73 3.84 -9.09
CA LYS A 157 -26.19 3.79 -8.89
C LYS A 157 -26.93 2.80 -9.79
N GLN A 158 -26.38 2.47 -10.96
CA GLN A 158 -27.00 1.54 -11.92
C GLN A 158 -26.75 0.06 -11.58
N LYS A 159 -25.88 -0.25 -10.62
CA LYS A 159 -25.55 -1.62 -10.22
C LYS A 159 -26.52 -2.08 -9.13
N GLU A 160 -27.39 -3.03 -9.44
CA GLU A 160 -28.37 -3.58 -8.46
C GLU A 160 -27.76 -3.98 -7.10
N PRO A 161 -26.57 -4.62 -6.99
CA PRO A 161 -25.97 -4.93 -5.69
C PRO A 161 -25.56 -3.71 -4.84
N LEU A 162 -25.49 -2.51 -5.44
CA LEU A 162 -25.11 -1.25 -4.78
C LEU A 162 -26.31 -0.32 -4.56
N LYS A 163 -27.53 -0.75 -4.91
CA LYS A 163 -28.73 0.09 -4.95
C LYS A 163 -29.16 0.64 -3.58
N GLU A 164 -28.87 -0.09 -2.50
CA GLU A 164 -29.08 0.36 -1.12
C GLU A 164 -27.88 1.14 -0.53
N CYS A 165 -26.72 1.17 -1.22
CA CYS A 165 -25.56 1.93 -0.74
C CYS A 165 -25.89 3.43 -0.75
N LYS A 166 -25.54 4.13 0.33
CA LYS A 166 -25.58 5.59 0.33
C LYS A 166 -24.51 6.10 -0.64
N ILE A 167 -24.84 7.05 -1.50
CA ILE A 167 -23.89 7.65 -2.45
C ILE A 167 -23.78 9.14 -2.19
N VAL A 168 -22.54 9.61 -1.98
CA VAL A 168 -22.20 10.98 -1.59
C VAL A 168 -21.17 11.53 -2.58
N GLU A 169 -21.44 12.71 -3.14
CA GLU A 169 -20.39 13.48 -3.82
C GLU A 169 -19.55 14.20 -2.76
N GLY A 170 -18.23 14.07 -2.83
CA GLY A 170 -17.35 14.63 -1.80
C GLY A 170 -15.86 14.37 -2.05
N ASP A 171 -15.04 14.94 -1.17
CA ASP A 171 -13.58 14.91 -1.28
C ASP A 171 -12.97 13.96 -0.24
N ALA A 172 -11.97 13.17 -0.65
CA ALA A 172 -11.24 12.29 0.25
C ALA A 172 -10.40 13.06 1.30
N GLU A 173 -10.04 14.31 1.00
CA GLU A 173 -9.27 15.21 1.87
C GLU A 173 -10.13 16.13 2.76
N ASP A 174 -11.45 16.05 2.65
CA ASP A 174 -12.41 16.86 3.42
C ASP A 174 -13.76 16.12 3.47
N LEU A 175 -13.86 15.11 4.36
CA LEU A 175 -14.96 14.16 4.36
C LEU A 175 -16.21 14.74 5.05
N PRO A 176 -17.39 14.69 4.41
CA PRO A 176 -18.67 15.19 4.94
C PRO A 176 -19.29 14.23 5.97
N PHE A 177 -18.46 13.67 6.86
CA PHE A 177 -18.83 12.78 7.94
C PHE A 177 -18.34 13.35 9.27
N PRO A 178 -19.08 13.18 10.38
CA PRO A 178 -18.60 13.56 11.70
C PRO A 178 -17.40 12.69 12.12
N THR A 179 -16.66 13.16 13.11
CA THR A 179 -15.61 12.39 13.78
C THR A 179 -16.22 11.13 14.44
N ASP A 180 -15.49 10.02 14.45
CA ASP A 180 -15.91 8.71 15.00
C ASP A 180 -17.18 8.08 14.35
N TYR A 181 -17.45 8.39 13.08
CA TYR A 181 -18.62 7.94 12.32
C TYR A 181 -18.65 6.42 11.98
N ALA A 182 -17.56 5.88 11.41
CA ALA A 182 -17.51 4.59 10.71
C ALA A 182 -16.70 3.51 11.44
N ASP A 183 -17.01 2.24 11.17
CA ASP A 183 -16.24 1.08 11.65
C ASP A 183 -15.05 0.75 10.72
N ARG A 184 -15.22 1.01 9.43
CA ARG A 184 -14.25 0.73 8.37
C ARG A 184 -14.17 1.88 7.39
N TYR A 185 -12.94 2.23 7.05
CA TYR A 185 -12.62 3.13 5.96
C TYR A 185 -11.92 2.28 4.89
N VAL A 186 -12.45 2.26 3.68
CA VAL A 186 -11.84 1.61 2.53
C VAL A 186 -11.57 2.69 1.48
N SER A 187 -10.42 2.63 0.82
CA SER A 187 -10.15 3.42 -0.38
C SER A 187 -9.27 2.59 -1.30
N ALA A 188 -9.60 2.52 -2.59
CA ALA A 188 -8.88 1.70 -3.55
C ALA A 188 -8.75 2.37 -4.92
N GLY A 189 -7.52 2.57 -5.38
CA GLY A 189 -7.25 3.22 -6.67
C GLY A 189 -7.63 4.72 -6.69
N SER A 190 -7.47 5.40 -5.55
CA SER A 190 -7.83 6.81 -5.37
C SER A 190 -6.67 7.66 -4.86
N ILE A 191 -5.87 7.14 -3.91
CA ILE A 191 -4.79 7.88 -3.24
C ILE A 191 -3.69 8.39 -4.19
N GLU A 192 -3.47 7.71 -5.30
CA GLU A 192 -2.55 8.13 -6.37
C GLU A 192 -2.96 9.45 -7.08
N TYR A 193 -4.19 9.92 -6.84
CA TYR A 193 -4.76 11.15 -7.38
C TYR A 193 -4.98 12.26 -6.32
N TRP A 194 -4.65 12.02 -5.04
CA TRP A 194 -4.81 13.02 -3.97
C TRP A 194 -3.62 14.00 -3.96
N PRO A 195 -3.83 15.34 -4.10
CA PRO A 195 -2.80 16.36 -3.91
C PRO A 195 -2.04 16.26 -2.57
N ASP A 196 -2.76 16.01 -1.46
CA ASP A 196 -2.19 15.84 -0.11
C ASP A 196 -2.62 14.47 0.47
N PRO A 197 -1.88 13.37 0.16
CA PRO A 197 -2.21 12.04 0.64
C PRO A 197 -2.26 11.96 2.17
N GLN A 198 -1.39 12.69 2.86
CA GLN A 198 -1.33 12.70 4.32
C GLN A 198 -2.64 13.24 4.92
N ARG A 199 -3.28 14.22 4.28
CA ARG A 199 -4.58 14.75 4.68
C ARG A 199 -5.71 13.75 4.51
N GLY A 200 -5.78 13.04 3.38
CA GLY A 200 -6.78 11.98 3.20
C GLY A 200 -6.64 10.84 4.24
N ILE A 201 -5.41 10.49 4.62
CA ILE A 201 -5.17 9.52 5.72
C ILE A 201 -5.52 10.11 7.11
N THR A 202 -5.34 11.41 7.32
CA THR A 202 -5.79 12.11 8.54
C THR A 202 -7.32 12.15 8.64
N GLU A 203 -8.01 12.38 7.53
CA GLU A 203 -9.48 12.29 7.44
C GLU A 203 -9.98 10.86 7.69
N ALA A 204 -9.30 9.85 7.14
CA ALA A 204 -9.58 8.45 7.44
C ALA A 204 -9.47 8.15 8.95
N TYR A 205 -8.47 8.71 9.64
CA TYR A 205 -8.35 8.61 11.10
C TYR A 205 -9.53 9.29 11.79
N ARG A 206 -9.87 10.52 11.40
CA ARG A 206 -10.95 11.30 12.01
C ARG A 206 -12.30 10.58 11.94
N VAL A 207 -12.70 10.10 10.76
CA VAL A 207 -14.04 9.52 10.54
C VAL A 207 -14.20 8.09 11.07
N LEU A 208 -13.13 7.37 11.34
CA LEU A 208 -13.19 6.06 12.03
C LEU A 208 -13.48 6.23 13.51
N ARG A 209 -14.20 5.28 14.13
CA ARG A 209 -14.34 5.19 15.60
C ARG A 209 -13.16 4.48 16.26
N ILE A 210 -13.07 4.49 17.60
CA ILE A 210 -12.09 3.68 18.36
C ILE A 210 -12.19 2.20 17.93
N GLY A 211 -11.05 1.57 17.64
CA GLY A 211 -10.98 0.20 17.14
C GLY A 211 -11.39 0.06 15.66
N GLY A 212 -11.81 1.15 15.01
CA GLY A 212 -12.07 1.20 13.58
C GLY A 212 -10.78 1.04 12.77
N LEU A 213 -10.91 0.43 11.59
CA LEU A 213 -9.79 0.05 10.75
C LEU A 213 -9.86 0.79 9.40
N ALA A 214 -8.76 1.46 9.04
CA ALA A 214 -8.55 2.00 7.69
C ALA A 214 -7.86 0.95 6.83
N CYS A 215 -8.28 0.84 5.57
CA CYS A 215 -7.68 0.04 4.53
C CYS A 215 -7.53 0.90 3.28
N VAL A 216 -6.29 1.15 2.86
CA VAL A 216 -5.97 1.93 1.67
C VAL A 216 -5.19 1.06 0.70
N ILE A 217 -5.75 0.94 -0.50
CA ILE A 217 -5.27 0.09 -1.59
C ILE A 217 -4.80 1.00 -2.72
N GLY A 218 -3.54 0.87 -3.13
CA GLY A 218 -2.98 1.75 -4.15
C GLY A 218 -1.71 1.18 -4.80
N PRO A 219 -1.21 1.86 -5.84
CA PRO A 219 -0.02 1.46 -6.56
C PRO A 219 1.24 1.60 -5.69
N VAL A 220 2.31 0.88 -6.05
CA VAL A 220 3.62 0.94 -5.37
C VAL A 220 4.70 1.39 -6.34
N HIS A 221 5.63 2.23 -5.88
CA HIS A 221 6.75 2.70 -6.70
C HIS A 221 7.56 1.53 -7.29
N PRO A 222 7.68 1.41 -8.62
CA PRO A 222 8.24 0.22 -9.23
C PRO A 222 9.76 0.13 -9.06
N THR A 223 10.30 -1.09 -9.09
CA THR A 223 11.75 -1.31 -8.91
C THR A 223 12.55 -1.18 -10.21
N PHE A 224 11.95 -1.43 -11.38
CA PHE A 224 12.62 -1.34 -12.68
C PHE A 224 12.78 0.11 -13.16
N TRP A 225 13.94 0.47 -13.70
CA TRP A 225 14.32 1.87 -13.96
C TRP A 225 13.39 2.59 -14.95
N LEU A 226 12.97 1.91 -16.03
CA LEU A 226 12.09 2.49 -17.04
C LEU A 226 10.67 2.68 -16.48
N SER A 227 10.22 1.75 -15.64
CA SER A 227 8.94 1.87 -14.93
C SER A 227 8.97 3.00 -13.91
N ARG A 228 10.10 3.26 -13.23
CA ARG A 228 10.25 4.42 -12.36
C ARG A 228 10.11 5.72 -13.12
N PHE A 229 10.81 5.85 -14.26
CA PHE A 229 10.70 7.02 -15.12
C PHE A 229 9.25 7.30 -15.52
N PHE A 230 8.51 6.28 -16.00
CA PHE A 230 7.10 6.47 -16.36
C PHE A 230 6.18 6.70 -15.16
N ALA A 231 6.46 6.11 -13.99
CA ALA A 231 5.71 6.37 -12.77
C ALA A 231 5.84 7.84 -12.35
N ASP A 232 7.09 8.33 -12.30
CA ASP A 232 7.44 9.68 -11.81
C ASP A 232 6.86 10.79 -12.69
N VAL A 233 6.62 10.54 -14.00
CA VAL A 233 5.95 11.51 -14.90
C VAL A 233 4.44 11.37 -14.96
N TRP A 234 3.82 10.29 -14.46
CA TRP A 234 2.38 10.03 -14.66
C TRP A 234 1.51 10.52 -13.50
N MET A 235 1.51 9.77 -12.39
CA MET A 235 0.67 10.04 -11.22
C MET A 235 1.43 9.64 -9.95
N LEU A 236 0.83 9.76 -8.76
CA LEU A 236 1.55 9.44 -7.55
C LEU A 236 1.68 7.91 -7.40
N PHE A 237 2.92 7.40 -7.45
CA PHE A 237 3.26 6.02 -7.07
C PHE A 237 4.06 6.07 -5.75
N PRO A 238 3.40 5.97 -4.57
CA PRO A 238 4.10 6.00 -3.30
C PRO A 238 4.98 4.76 -3.11
N LYS A 239 6.03 4.88 -2.31
CA LYS A 239 6.72 3.71 -1.76
C LYS A 239 5.89 3.06 -0.66
N GLU A 240 6.14 1.79 -0.39
CA GLU A 240 5.57 1.05 0.76
C GLU A 240 5.84 1.78 2.09
N GLU A 241 7.04 2.37 2.24
CA GLU A 241 7.41 3.13 3.43
C GLU A 241 6.63 4.44 3.57
N GLU A 242 6.26 5.09 2.46
CA GLU A 242 5.49 6.36 2.46
C GLU A 242 4.06 6.12 2.97
N TYR A 243 3.39 5.03 2.54
CA TYR A 243 2.10 4.61 3.11
C TYR A 243 2.19 4.36 4.62
N ILE A 244 3.20 3.60 5.06
CA ILE A 244 3.38 3.26 6.49
C ILE A 244 3.66 4.51 7.31
N GLU A 245 4.44 5.46 6.78
CA GLU A 245 4.68 6.75 7.42
C GLU A 245 3.40 7.59 7.53
N TRP A 246 2.57 7.68 6.48
CA TRP A 246 1.33 8.46 6.52
C TRP A 246 0.36 7.96 7.59
N PHE A 247 0.17 6.64 7.68
CA PHE A 247 -0.67 6.02 8.72
C PHE A 247 -0.11 6.29 10.12
N LYS A 248 1.21 6.10 10.33
CA LYS A 248 1.85 6.34 11.63
C LYS A 248 1.77 7.80 12.05
N LYS A 249 2.03 8.74 11.13
CA LYS A 249 1.92 10.19 11.38
C LYS A 249 0.50 10.56 11.74
N ALA A 250 -0.50 10.04 11.03
CA ALA A 250 -1.92 10.25 11.33
C ALA A 250 -2.39 9.61 12.66
N GLY A 251 -1.56 8.84 13.35
CA GLY A 251 -1.84 8.30 14.69
C GLY A 251 -2.27 6.83 14.73
N PHE A 252 -2.44 6.17 13.59
CA PHE A 252 -2.83 4.76 13.52
C PHE A 252 -1.83 3.83 14.21
N LYS A 253 -2.35 2.75 14.80
CA LYS A 253 -1.57 1.63 15.37
C LYS A 253 -1.72 0.37 14.53
N ASP A 254 -0.91 -0.62 14.83
CA ASP A 254 -0.88 -1.94 14.16
C ASP A 254 -0.84 -1.86 12.63
N VAL A 255 -0.04 -0.90 12.13
CA VAL A 255 0.06 -0.59 10.70
C VAL A 255 0.68 -1.78 9.96
N LYS A 256 -0.10 -2.39 9.06
CA LYS A 256 0.27 -3.57 8.28
C LYS A 256 0.24 -3.26 6.79
N LEU A 257 1.05 -3.98 6.02
CA LEU A 257 1.08 -3.88 4.57
C LEU A 257 1.05 -5.28 3.95
N LYS A 258 0.05 -5.53 3.10
CA LYS A 258 -0.05 -6.70 2.24
C LYS A 258 0.23 -6.27 0.80
N ARG A 259 1.20 -6.90 0.14
CA ARG A 259 1.41 -6.70 -1.31
C ARG A 259 0.34 -7.47 -2.07
N ILE A 260 -0.11 -6.92 -3.20
CA ILE A 260 -1.15 -7.51 -4.03
C ILE A 260 -0.72 -7.52 -5.50
N GLY A 261 -1.17 -8.53 -6.22
CA GLY A 261 -0.90 -8.75 -7.64
C GLY A 261 -1.89 -9.78 -8.19
N PRO A 262 -2.09 -9.82 -9.52
CA PRO A 262 -2.99 -10.81 -10.10
C PRO A 262 -2.35 -12.20 -10.01
N LYS A 263 -3.15 -13.25 -9.81
CA LYS A 263 -2.66 -14.63 -9.55
C LYS A 263 -1.78 -15.24 -10.65
N TRP A 264 -1.83 -14.70 -11.86
CA TRP A 264 -0.95 -15.10 -12.96
C TRP A 264 0.48 -14.51 -12.85
N TYR A 265 0.70 -13.50 -12.00
CA TYR A 265 1.99 -12.85 -11.89
C TYR A 265 2.95 -13.62 -10.96
N ARG A 266 3.96 -14.26 -11.55
CA ARG A 266 4.98 -15.07 -10.85
C ARG A 266 6.26 -14.27 -10.48
N GLY A 267 6.26 -12.95 -10.66
CA GLY A 267 7.46 -12.13 -10.55
C GLY A 267 7.87 -11.84 -9.10
N VAL A 268 9.15 -12.06 -8.79
CA VAL A 268 9.78 -11.58 -7.55
C VAL A 268 10.22 -10.13 -7.73
N ARG A 269 10.21 -9.33 -6.64
CA ARG A 269 10.61 -7.91 -6.52
C ARG A 269 11.81 -7.43 -7.35
N ARG A 270 12.70 -8.35 -7.76
CA ARG A 270 13.93 -8.12 -8.54
C ARG A 270 13.69 -7.80 -10.02
N HIS A 271 12.54 -8.15 -10.62
CA HIS A 271 12.37 -8.08 -12.09
C HIS A 271 11.10 -7.40 -12.64
N GLY A 272 10.08 -7.04 -11.84
CA GLY A 272 8.90 -6.36 -12.40
C GLY A 272 7.88 -5.86 -11.36
N LEU A 273 6.84 -5.20 -11.88
CA LEU A 273 5.82 -4.44 -11.13
C LEU A 273 5.34 -5.16 -9.85
N ILE A 274 5.52 -4.49 -8.70
CA ILE A 274 4.54 -4.62 -7.62
C ILE A 274 3.32 -3.85 -8.09
N MET A 275 2.25 -4.56 -8.44
CA MET A 275 1.04 -3.95 -9.01
C MET A 275 0.32 -3.06 -7.99
N GLY A 276 0.37 -3.41 -6.69
CA GLY A 276 -0.05 -2.53 -5.61
C GLY A 276 0.19 -3.09 -4.21
N CYS A 277 -0.31 -2.38 -3.21
CA CYS A 277 -0.42 -2.85 -1.83
C CYS A 277 -1.76 -2.46 -1.21
N SER A 278 -2.21 -3.27 -0.25
CA SER A 278 -3.24 -2.95 0.74
C SER A 278 -2.55 -2.62 2.06
N VAL A 279 -2.77 -1.42 2.58
CA VAL A 279 -2.18 -0.91 3.82
C VAL A 279 -3.29 -0.67 4.83
N THR A 280 -3.14 -1.21 6.03
CA THR A 280 -4.14 -1.06 7.10
C THR A 280 -3.58 -0.49 8.37
N GLY A 281 -4.45 0.09 9.19
CA GLY A 281 -4.13 0.56 10.53
C GLY A 281 -5.39 0.78 11.37
N VAL A 282 -5.25 0.62 12.68
CA VAL A 282 -6.35 0.69 13.67
C VAL A 282 -6.31 2.02 14.41
N LYS A 283 -7.48 2.67 14.57
CA LYS A 283 -7.61 3.91 15.35
C LYS A 283 -7.60 3.58 16.86
N PRO A 284 -6.60 4.04 17.65
CA PRO A 284 -6.50 3.70 19.06
C PRO A 284 -7.36 4.57 19.99
N LEU A 285 -7.65 5.82 19.59
CA LEU A 285 -8.26 6.86 20.43
C LEU A 285 -9.28 7.65 19.60
N SER A 286 -10.39 8.05 20.22
CA SER A 286 -11.45 8.90 19.64
C SER A 286 -10.93 10.30 19.31
N GLY A 287 -11.67 11.04 18.48
CA GLY A 287 -11.34 12.40 18.10
C GLY A 287 -10.54 12.49 16.81
N ASP A 288 -9.96 13.67 16.58
CA ASP A 288 -9.18 13.97 15.39
C ASP A 288 -7.77 13.36 15.46
N SER A 289 -7.03 13.41 14.35
CA SER A 289 -5.64 12.94 14.32
C SER A 289 -4.74 13.79 15.24
N PRO A 290 -3.74 13.20 15.93
CA PRO A 290 -2.70 13.97 16.60
C PRO A 290 -1.82 14.78 15.64
N LEU A 291 -1.88 14.51 14.33
CA LEU A 291 -1.15 15.26 13.31
C LEU A 291 -1.84 16.58 12.99
N GLN A 292 -1.27 17.68 13.46
CA GLN A 292 -1.69 19.01 13.04
C GLN A 292 -1.16 19.30 11.62
N LEU A 293 -2.09 19.41 10.67
CA LEU A 293 -1.80 19.77 9.29
C LEU A 293 -2.02 21.27 9.06
N GLY A 294 -1.25 21.85 8.15
CA GLY A 294 -1.50 23.21 7.66
C GLY A 294 -2.81 23.32 6.87
N PRO A 295 -3.16 24.53 6.38
CA PRO A 295 -4.31 24.72 5.51
C PRO A 295 -4.25 23.79 4.30
N LYS A 296 -5.41 23.36 3.82
CA LYS A 296 -5.54 22.48 2.65
C LYS A 296 -4.82 23.08 1.45
N VAL A 297 -3.95 22.30 0.80
CA VAL A 297 -3.17 22.74 -0.37
C VAL A 297 -4.02 22.65 -1.63
N GLU A 298 -5.15 23.36 -1.66
CA GLU A 298 -6.03 23.49 -2.82
C GLU A 298 -6.60 24.89 -2.96
N ASP A 299 -5.91 25.77 -3.70
CA ASP A 299 -6.58 26.70 -4.63
C ASP A 299 -5.62 27.21 -5.72
N VAL A 300 -5.26 26.36 -6.69
CA VAL A 300 -4.58 26.84 -7.90
C VAL A 300 -5.63 27.39 -8.88
N LYS A 301 -6.11 28.60 -8.58
CA LYS A 301 -6.81 29.48 -9.55
C LYS A 301 -5.89 30.01 -10.65
N LYS A 302 -4.58 29.75 -10.57
CA LYS A 302 -3.64 30.11 -11.64
C LYS A 302 -3.98 29.29 -12.89
N PRO A 303 -4.26 29.91 -14.04
CA PRO A 303 -4.52 29.18 -15.26
C PRO A 303 -3.27 28.35 -15.62
N VAL A 304 -3.45 27.05 -15.82
CA VAL A 304 -2.38 26.20 -16.34
C VAL A 304 -2.13 26.64 -17.78
N ASN A 305 -0.87 26.96 -18.12
CA ASN A 305 -0.52 27.34 -19.49
C ASN A 305 -0.94 26.20 -20.45
N PRO A 306 -1.75 26.47 -21.50
CA PRO A 306 -2.25 25.43 -22.40
C PRO A 306 -1.16 24.56 -23.04
N PHE A 307 0.01 25.12 -23.34
CA PHE A 307 1.15 24.37 -23.88
C PHE A 307 1.78 23.45 -22.83
N VAL A 308 1.88 23.92 -21.58
CA VAL A 308 2.36 23.10 -20.45
C VAL A 308 1.36 21.97 -20.18
N PHE A 309 0.06 22.24 -20.21
CA PHE A 309 -0.98 21.22 -20.09
C PHE A 309 -0.91 20.20 -21.23
N LEU A 310 -0.78 20.63 -22.48
CA LEU A 310 -0.69 19.74 -23.65
C LEU A 310 0.57 18.85 -23.60
N TYR A 311 1.73 19.43 -23.26
CA TYR A 311 2.98 18.68 -23.07
C TYR A 311 2.83 17.63 -21.96
N ARG A 312 2.31 18.06 -20.80
CA ARG A 312 1.99 17.18 -19.66
C ARG A 312 1.02 16.06 -20.08
N PHE A 313 -0.02 16.37 -20.85
CA PHE A 313 -1.01 15.41 -21.38
C PHE A 313 -0.37 14.38 -22.32
N ILE A 314 0.51 14.79 -23.23
CA ILE A 314 1.23 13.88 -24.14
C ILE A 314 2.12 12.93 -23.32
N LEU A 315 2.92 13.45 -22.37
CA LEU A 315 3.75 12.62 -21.50
C LEU A 315 2.92 11.64 -20.65
N GLY A 316 1.84 12.11 -20.02
CA GLY A 316 0.93 11.29 -19.24
C GLY A 316 0.27 10.20 -20.08
N THR A 317 -0.10 10.51 -21.33
CA THR A 317 -0.62 9.53 -22.28
C THR A 317 0.42 8.45 -22.57
N ILE A 318 1.65 8.81 -22.95
CA ILE A 318 2.75 7.86 -23.24
C ILE A 318 3.03 6.98 -22.02
N ALA A 319 3.09 7.57 -20.82
CA ALA A 319 3.32 6.83 -19.59
C ALA A 319 2.17 5.86 -19.26
N SER A 320 0.92 6.28 -19.43
CA SER A 320 -0.23 5.38 -19.27
C SER A 320 -0.20 4.20 -20.25
N THR A 321 0.18 4.43 -21.51
CA THR A 321 0.36 3.37 -22.51
C THR A 321 1.44 2.37 -22.09
N TYR A 322 2.56 2.83 -21.52
CA TYR A 322 3.59 1.94 -20.96
C TYR A 322 3.02 1.03 -19.86
N PHE A 323 2.25 1.59 -18.91
CA PHE A 323 1.65 0.81 -17.82
C PHE A 323 0.50 -0.10 -18.25
N VAL A 324 -0.11 0.11 -19.42
CA VAL A 324 -1.06 -0.82 -20.03
C VAL A 324 -0.33 -1.95 -20.79
N LEU A 325 0.72 -1.62 -21.54
CA LEU A 325 1.45 -2.60 -22.35
C LEU A 325 2.28 -3.58 -21.52
N VAL A 326 2.87 -3.14 -20.40
CA VAL A 326 3.73 -4.01 -19.57
C VAL A 326 2.96 -5.20 -18.97
N PRO A 327 1.79 -5.04 -18.32
CA PRO A 327 1.03 -6.18 -17.80
C PRO A 327 0.47 -7.08 -18.90
N ILE A 328 0.08 -6.53 -20.06
CA ILE A 328 -0.31 -7.33 -21.23
C ILE A 328 0.87 -8.21 -21.69
N TYR A 329 2.08 -7.64 -21.84
CA TYR A 329 3.29 -8.39 -22.17
C TYR A 329 3.60 -9.46 -21.12
N MET A 330 3.50 -9.14 -19.83
CA MET A 330 3.75 -10.09 -18.74
C MET A 330 2.72 -11.22 -18.69
N TRP A 331 1.45 -10.93 -19.01
CA TRP A 331 0.39 -11.93 -19.12
C TRP A 331 0.61 -12.87 -20.31
N ILE A 332 0.96 -12.33 -21.49
CA ILE A 332 1.36 -13.14 -22.66
C ILE A 332 2.58 -14.01 -22.29
N LYS A 333 3.57 -13.45 -21.60
CA LYS A 333 4.75 -14.18 -21.13
C LYS A 333 4.41 -15.29 -20.14
N ASP A 334 3.46 -15.09 -19.22
CA ASP A 334 2.97 -16.14 -18.29
C ASP A 334 2.35 -17.34 -19.02
N LYS A 335 1.66 -17.10 -20.15
CA LYS A 335 1.09 -18.16 -21.00
C LYS A 335 2.14 -18.97 -21.75
N ILE A 336 3.26 -18.35 -22.13
CA ILE A 336 4.31 -18.97 -22.94
C ILE A 336 5.39 -19.63 -22.05
N VAL A 337 5.72 -19.04 -20.89
CA VAL A 337 6.80 -19.50 -20.01
C VAL A 337 6.34 -20.65 -19.09
N PRO A 338 7.00 -21.82 -19.11
CA PRO A 338 6.66 -22.96 -18.26
C PRO A 338 6.57 -22.63 -16.77
N ARG A 339 5.68 -23.32 -16.06
CA ARG A 339 5.58 -23.19 -14.59
C ARG A 339 6.89 -23.64 -13.94
N GLY A 340 7.44 -22.79 -13.06
CA GLY A 340 8.73 -23.00 -12.40
C GLY A 340 9.88 -22.14 -12.94
N MET A 341 9.74 -21.51 -14.11
CA MET A 341 10.70 -20.52 -14.61
C MET A 341 10.31 -19.09 -14.18
N PRO A 342 11.28 -18.21 -13.86
CA PRO A 342 11.01 -16.81 -13.53
C PRO A 342 10.52 -16.03 -14.76
N ILE A 343 9.57 -15.12 -14.51
CA ILE A 343 8.99 -14.18 -15.48
C ILE A 343 9.66 -12.81 -15.29
#